data_AF-A0A7C5Q492-F1
#
_entry.id   AF-A0A7C5Q492-F1
#
_cell.length_a   1.000
_cell.length_b   1.000
_cell.length_c   1.000
_cell.angle_alpha   90.00
_cell.angle_beta   90.00
_cell.angle_gamma   90.00
#
_symmetry.space_group_name_H-M   'P 1'
#
loop_
_entity.id
_entity.type
_entity.pdbx_description
1 polymer ?
#
loop_
_entity_poly.entity_id
_entity_poly.type
_entity_poly.pdbx_seq_one_letter_code
_entity_poly.pdbx_strand_id
1 'polypeptide(L)'
;MQETPLSDPVQHLLSEAPLSLADWYGEPLACARAAEELSRIRELRRRTHQVGLRLVLAELLARYWSDGDADMIYRSLAATVRDEFERALLEFSYGQLLMARRCKRAWSHLLPGFSLAAHRLAPADYFRVLARHQLLAQLPLSDTPAEPAGLRTLLSEARIIQSLGGAESWAPASNGRQDTLG
;
A
#
# COMPACT_ATOMS: atom_id res chain seq x y z
N MET A 1 2.55 -13.73 11.26
CA MET A 1 3.61 -13.43 10.28
C MET A 1 4.02 -11.97 10.44
N GLN A 2 5.31 -11.69 10.62
CA GLN A 2 5.83 -10.33 10.50
C GLN A 2 6.09 -10.08 9.01
N GLU A 3 5.37 -9.13 8.41
CA GLU A 3 5.58 -8.72 7.03
C GLU A 3 6.71 -7.69 7.00
N THR A 4 7.79 -8.00 6.28
CA THR A 4 8.92 -7.09 6.12
C THR A 4 8.70 -6.25 4.86
N PRO A 5 8.52 -4.92 4.99
CA PRO A 5 8.36 -4.07 3.81
C PRO A 5 9.66 -3.98 3.00
N LEU A 6 9.53 -3.67 1.71
CA LEU A 6 10.66 -3.30 0.87
C LEU A 6 11.29 -2.02 1.44
N SER A 7 12.59 -2.05 1.73
CA SER A 7 13.30 -0.87 2.26
C SER A 7 13.43 0.26 1.24
N ASP A 8 13.41 -0.07 -0.06
CA ASP A 8 13.45 0.91 -1.14
C ASP A 8 12.67 0.36 -2.36
N PRO A 9 11.37 0.66 -2.46
CA PRO A 9 10.53 0.19 -3.57
C PRO A 9 11.00 0.69 -4.95
N VAL A 10 11.56 1.90 -5.03
CA VAL A 10 12.01 2.48 -6.30
C VAL A 10 13.24 1.74 -6.80
N GLN A 11 14.24 1.52 -5.96
CA GLN A 11 15.42 0.72 -6.33
C GLN A 11 15.06 -0.72 -6.66
N HIS A 12 14.11 -1.32 -5.93
CA HIS A 12 13.63 -2.66 -6.25
C HIS A 12 13.01 -2.72 -7.66
N LEU A 13 12.17 -1.74 -8.04
CA LEU A 13 11.59 -1.66 -9.39
C LEU A 13 12.66 -1.47 -10.48
N LEU A 14 13.73 -0.71 -10.18
CA LEU A 14 14.84 -0.49 -11.10
C LEU A 14 15.86 -1.64 -11.15
N SER A 15 15.72 -2.64 -10.29
CA SER A 15 16.55 -3.84 -10.28
C SER A 15 15.99 -4.94 -11.19
N GLU A 16 16.77 -6.00 -11.39
CA GLU A 16 16.34 -7.23 -12.10
C GLU A 16 15.56 -8.21 -11.20
N ALA A 17 15.35 -7.87 -9.91
CA ALA A 17 14.62 -8.74 -8.98
C ALA A 17 13.16 -8.94 -9.45
N PRO A 18 12.57 -10.14 -9.30
CA PRO A 18 11.22 -10.41 -9.77
C PRO A 18 10.18 -9.52 -9.04
N LEU A 19 9.19 -9.04 -9.79
CA LEU A 19 8.09 -8.26 -9.22
C LEU A 19 7.07 -9.20 -8.56
N SER A 20 6.58 -8.80 -7.40
CA SER A 20 5.63 -9.58 -6.62
C SER A 20 4.38 -8.75 -6.34
N LEU A 21 3.21 -9.31 -6.67
CA LEU A 21 1.91 -8.71 -6.36
C LEU A 21 1.62 -8.66 -4.85
N ALA A 22 2.38 -9.40 -4.05
CA ALA A 22 2.21 -9.42 -2.61
C ALA A 22 3.18 -8.50 -1.86
N ASP A 23 4.06 -7.80 -2.57
CA ASP A 23 4.98 -6.84 -1.97
C ASP A 23 4.28 -5.53 -1.64
N TRP A 24 4.96 -4.71 -0.84
CA TRP A 24 4.52 -3.36 -0.49
C TRP A 24 5.43 -2.33 -1.14
N TYR A 25 4.88 -1.62 -2.12
CA TYR A 25 5.51 -0.56 -2.90
C TYR A 25 5.20 0.85 -2.38
N GLY A 26 4.28 0.97 -1.42
CA GLY A 26 3.88 2.25 -0.81
C GLY A 26 4.78 2.72 0.32
N GLU A 27 6.04 2.26 0.41
CA GLU A 27 6.93 2.71 1.50
C GLU A 27 7.32 4.18 1.27
N PRO A 28 7.17 5.07 2.27
CA PRO A 28 7.49 6.49 2.13
C PRO A 28 8.95 6.73 1.77
N LEU A 29 9.15 7.64 0.81
CA LEU A 29 10.47 8.15 0.43
C LEU A 29 10.57 9.62 0.81
N ALA A 30 11.72 10.05 1.34
CA ALA A 30 11.96 11.46 1.58
C ALA A 30 11.92 12.24 0.25
N CYS A 31 11.28 13.41 0.23
CA CYS A 31 11.06 14.20 -0.99
C CYS A 31 12.36 14.47 -1.77
N ALA A 32 13.44 14.84 -1.09
CA ALA A 32 14.75 15.05 -1.73
C ALA A 32 15.26 13.80 -2.45
N ARG A 33 15.17 12.64 -1.79
CA ARG A 33 15.58 11.36 -2.38
C ARG A 33 14.66 10.95 -3.53
N ALA A 34 13.36 11.21 -3.42
CA ALA A 34 12.41 10.96 -4.52
C ALA A 34 12.73 11.81 -5.77
N ALA A 35 13.16 13.06 -5.59
CA ALA A 35 13.59 13.93 -6.68
C ALA A 35 14.92 13.46 -7.33
N GLU A 36 15.85 12.93 -6.54
CA GLU A 36 17.07 12.30 -7.05
C GLU A 36 16.75 11.06 -7.90
N GLU A 37 15.89 10.17 -7.41
CA GLU A 37 15.45 8.99 -8.16
C GLU A 37 14.74 9.38 -9.45
N LEU A 38 13.89 10.41 -9.42
CA LEU A 38 13.19 10.91 -10.61
C LEU A 38 14.19 11.42 -11.66
N SER A 39 15.27 12.07 -11.23
CA SER A 39 16.34 12.52 -12.12
C SER A 39 17.07 11.35 -12.78
N ARG A 40 17.35 10.29 -12.01
CA ARG A 40 17.95 9.05 -12.51
C ARG A 40 17.03 8.31 -13.49
N ILE A 41 15.74 8.21 -13.17
CA ILE A 41 14.71 7.60 -14.02
C ILE A 41 14.59 8.33 -15.36
N ARG A 42 14.62 9.67 -15.35
CA ARG A 42 14.60 10.48 -16.57
C ARG A 42 15.82 10.22 -17.45
N GLU A 43 17.01 10.07 -16.85
CA GLU A 43 18.22 9.74 -17.61
C GLU A 43 18.16 8.33 -18.21
N LEU A 44 17.68 7.34 -17.45
CA LEU A 44 17.46 5.99 -17.96
C LEU A 44 16.49 5.99 -19.15
N ARG A 45 15.37 6.72 -19.02
CA ARG A 45 14.36 6.84 -20.08
C ARG A 45 14.90 7.48 -21.36
N ARG A 46 15.88 8.39 -21.27
CA ARG A 46 16.56 8.96 -22.44
C ARG A 46 17.45 7.93 -23.16
N ARG A 47 18.06 7.01 -22.42
CA ARG A 47 18.99 6.01 -22.95
C ARG A 47 18.28 4.77 -23.51
N THR A 48 17.09 4.47 -23.02
CA THR A 48 16.35 3.26 -23.40
C THR A 48 15.25 3.58 -24.41
N HIS A 49 15.20 2.82 -25.52
CA HIS A 49 14.15 2.99 -26.53
C HIS A 49 12.80 2.34 -26.17
N GLN A 50 12.78 1.38 -25.24
CA GLN A 50 11.56 0.77 -24.73
C GLN A 50 11.38 1.08 -23.25
N VAL A 51 10.29 1.76 -22.92
CA VAL A 51 9.91 2.06 -21.54
C VAL A 51 9.02 0.93 -21.03
N GLY A 52 9.61 -0.01 -20.29
CA GLY A 52 8.87 -1.10 -19.66
C GLY A 52 8.12 -0.65 -18.40
N LEU A 53 7.15 -1.46 -17.95
CA LEU A 53 6.31 -1.20 -16.78
C LEU A 53 7.11 -0.78 -15.54
N ARG A 54 8.22 -1.48 -15.25
CA ARG A 54 9.11 -1.20 -14.11
C ARG A 54 9.53 0.27 -14.02
N LEU A 55 9.97 0.83 -15.15
CA LEU A 55 10.47 2.19 -15.21
C LEU A 55 9.33 3.19 -15.01
N VAL A 56 8.13 2.91 -15.53
CA VAL A 56 6.95 3.77 -15.34
C VAL A 56 6.43 3.69 -13.91
N LEU A 57 6.41 2.51 -13.29
CA LEU A 57 6.04 2.35 -11.88
C LEU A 57 7.04 3.05 -10.97
N ALA A 58 8.35 2.93 -11.25
CA ALA A 58 9.37 3.66 -10.51
C ALA A 58 9.16 5.19 -10.64
N GLU A 59 8.81 5.68 -11.84
CA GLU A 59 8.48 7.09 -12.06
C GLU A 59 7.23 7.51 -11.26
N LEU A 60 6.19 6.68 -11.23
CA LEU A 60 4.96 6.93 -10.48
C LEU A 60 5.25 7.09 -8.98
N LEU A 61 6.00 6.15 -8.39
CA LEU A 61 6.37 6.18 -6.98
C LEU A 61 7.22 7.41 -6.64
N ALA A 62 8.25 7.68 -7.43
CA ALA A 62 9.13 8.82 -7.21
C ALA A 62 8.37 10.14 -7.28
N ARG A 63 7.48 10.30 -8.27
CA ARG A 63 6.62 11.50 -8.38
C ARG A 63 5.66 11.64 -7.21
N TYR A 64 5.06 10.55 -6.74
CA TYR A 64 4.14 10.60 -5.61
C TYR A 64 4.81 11.18 -4.36
N TRP A 65 6.05 10.76 -4.08
CA TRP A 65 6.79 11.22 -2.90
C TRP A 65 7.52 12.55 -3.09
N SER A 66 7.64 13.06 -4.32
CA SER A 66 8.25 14.36 -4.63
C SER A 66 7.22 15.47 -4.89
N ASP A 67 5.97 15.31 -4.42
CA ASP A 67 4.83 16.20 -4.71
C ASP A 67 4.59 16.46 -6.22
N GLY A 68 4.96 15.51 -7.06
CA GLY A 68 4.68 15.53 -8.49
C GLY A 68 3.27 15.05 -8.82
N ASP A 69 2.86 15.25 -10.08
CA ASP A 69 1.57 14.78 -10.58
C ASP A 69 1.56 13.26 -10.83
N ALA A 70 1.48 12.48 -9.74
CA ALA A 70 1.38 11.03 -9.78
C ALA A 70 0.04 10.55 -10.35
N ASP A 71 -1.06 11.27 -10.08
CA ASP A 71 -2.40 10.96 -10.59
C ASP A 71 -2.45 10.98 -12.13
N MET A 72 -1.76 11.92 -12.78
CA MET A 72 -1.64 11.95 -14.24
C MET A 72 -0.87 10.73 -14.78
N ILE A 73 0.26 10.37 -14.15
CA ILE A 73 1.04 9.20 -14.58
C ILE A 73 0.24 7.91 -14.39
N TYR A 74 -0.44 7.76 -13.25
CA TYR A 74 -1.35 6.65 -13.00
C TYR A 74 -2.42 6.56 -14.10
N ARG A 75 -3.11 7.65 -14.42
CA ARG A 75 -4.16 7.66 -15.46
C ARG A 75 -3.62 7.30 -16.84
N SER A 76 -2.45 7.83 -17.20
CA SER A 76 -1.78 7.51 -18.47
C SER A 76 -1.41 6.03 -18.56
N LEU A 77 -0.85 5.46 -17.49
CA LEU A 77 -0.47 4.06 -17.45
C LEU A 77 -1.70 3.15 -17.42
N ALA A 78 -2.73 3.49 -16.64
CA ALA A 78 -3.98 2.76 -16.57
C ALA A 78 -4.71 2.68 -17.93
N ALA A 79 -4.50 3.65 -18.83
CA ALA A 79 -5.06 3.64 -20.17
C ALA A 79 -4.25 2.79 -21.17
N THR A 80 -3.01 2.45 -20.85
CA THR A 80 -2.09 1.76 -21.79
C THR A 80 -1.79 0.31 -21.39
N VAL A 81 -1.87 -0.03 -20.11
CA VAL A 81 -1.71 -1.39 -19.61
C VAL A 81 -2.81 -2.30 -20.16
N ARG A 82 -2.39 -3.41 -20.79
CA ARG A 82 -3.29 -4.43 -21.37
C ARG A 82 -3.24 -5.75 -20.64
N ASP A 83 -2.12 -6.04 -19.98
CA ASP A 83 -1.94 -7.26 -19.22
C ASP A 83 -2.51 -7.10 -17.80
N GLU A 84 -3.21 -8.13 -17.33
CA GLU A 84 -3.86 -8.08 -16.03
C GLU A 84 -2.89 -8.15 -14.85
N PHE A 85 -1.72 -8.78 -14.99
CA PHE A 85 -0.69 -8.75 -13.94
C PHE A 85 -0.15 -7.33 -13.81
N GLU A 86 0.17 -6.69 -14.93
CA GLU A 86 0.59 -5.28 -14.94
C GLU A 86 -0.49 -4.37 -14.35
N ARG A 87 -1.77 -4.64 -14.67
CA ARG A 87 -2.90 -3.87 -14.13
C ARG A 87 -3.02 -4.06 -12.62
N ALA A 88 -2.96 -5.30 -12.14
CA ALA A 88 -3.00 -5.60 -10.72
C ALA A 88 -1.85 -4.91 -9.97
N LEU A 89 -0.63 -4.96 -10.53
CA LEU A 89 0.54 -4.32 -9.93
C LEU A 89 0.41 -2.80 -9.88
N LEU A 90 -0.15 -2.17 -10.92
CA LEU A 90 -0.44 -0.73 -10.95
C LEU A 90 -1.46 -0.35 -9.87
N GLU A 91 -2.59 -1.06 -9.81
CA GLU A 91 -3.65 -0.80 -8.83
C GLU A 91 -3.13 -0.99 -7.39
N PHE A 92 -2.35 -2.04 -7.14
CA PHE A 92 -1.70 -2.23 -5.85
C PHE A 92 -0.71 -1.11 -5.53
N SER A 93 0.24 -0.83 -6.42
CA SER A 93 1.27 0.19 -6.15
C SER A 93 0.64 1.54 -5.83
N TYR A 94 -0.34 1.96 -6.63
CA TYR A 94 -1.01 3.24 -6.42
C TYR A 94 -1.93 3.25 -5.19
N GLY A 95 -2.70 2.18 -4.97
CA GLY A 95 -3.51 2.01 -3.76
C GLY A 95 -2.67 2.00 -2.47
N GLN A 96 -1.49 1.40 -2.50
CA GLN A 96 -0.55 1.37 -1.37
C GLN A 96 0.05 2.75 -1.07
N LEU A 97 0.39 3.54 -2.10
CA LEU A 97 0.83 4.93 -1.92
C LEU A 97 -0.25 5.78 -1.23
N LEU A 98 -1.51 5.65 -1.70
CA LEU A 98 -2.66 6.31 -1.09
C LEU A 98 -2.90 5.85 0.35
N MET A 99 -2.75 4.56 0.61
CA MET A 99 -2.88 3.99 1.96
C MET A 99 -1.77 4.49 2.89
N ALA A 100 -0.55 4.67 2.39
CA ALA A 100 0.56 5.25 3.14
C ALA A 100 0.28 6.68 3.62
N ARG A 101 -0.63 7.39 2.94
CA ARG A 101 -1.17 8.70 3.36
C ARG A 101 -2.57 8.63 3.98
N ARG A 102 -3.04 7.43 4.34
CA ARG A 102 -4.37 7.16 4.94
C ARG A 102 -5.54 7.73 4.12
N CYS A 103 -5.40 7.76 2.80
CA CYS A 103 -6.45 8.25 1.91
C CYS A 103 -7.54 7.19 1.72
N LYS A 104 -8.83 7.55 1.88
CA LYS A 104 -9.98 6.63 1.64
C LYS A 104 -9.97 6.01 0.25
N ARG A 105 -9.57 6.79 -0.76
CA ARG A 105 -9.45 6.35 -2.15
C ARG A 105 -8.44 5.21 -2.35
N ALA A 106 -7.60 4.87 -1.37
CA ALA A 106 -6.76 3.69 -1.45
C ALA A 106 -7.59 2.42 -1.78
N TRP A 107 -8.79 2.28 -1.18
CA TRP A 107 -9.63 1.10 -1.38
C TRP A 107 -10.21 0.98 -2.78
N SER A 108 -10.40 2.08 -3.51
CA SER A 108 -10.84 2.02 -4.91
C SER A 108 -9.77 1.43 -5.85
N HIS A 109 -8.54 1.25 -5.36
CA HIS A 109 -7.45 0.62 -6.09
C HIS A 109 -7.07 -0.74 -5.50
N LEU A 110 -6.95 -0.83 -4.17
CA LEU A 110 -6.55 -2.08 -3.50
C LEU A 110 -7.55 -3.23 -3.70
N LEU A 111 -8.85 -2.96 -3.73
CA LEU A 111 -9.87 -4.00 -3.92
C LEU A 111 -9.89 -4.51 -5.37
N PRO A 112 -10.00 -3.67 -6.41
CA PRO A 112 -9.87 -4.16 -7.79
C PRO A 112 -8.52 -4.82 -8.07
N GLY A 113 -7.42 -4.25 -7.56
CA GLY A 113 -6.09 -4.85 -7.68
C GLY A 113 -6.03 -6.26 -7.10
N PHE A 114 -6.66 -6.49 -5.93
CA PHE A 114 -6.75 -7.82 -5.33
C PHE A 114 -7.58 -8.79 -6.17
N SER A 115 -8.72 -8.33 -6.71
CA SER A 115 -9.54 -9.15 -7.59
C SER A 115 -8.78 -9.61 -8.84
N LEU A 116 -7.98 -8.72 -9.43
CA LEU A 116 -7.14 -9.02 -10.60
C LEU A 116 -5.96 -9.96 -10.25
N ALA A 117 -5.39 -9.79 -9.05
CA ALA A 117 -4.24 -10.55 -8.58
C ALA A 117 -4.60 -11.95 -8.06
N ALA A 118 -5.83 -12.16 -7.57
CA ALA A 118 -6.21 -13.31 -6.75
C ALA A 118 -5.83 -14.67 -7.35
N HIS A 119 -6.02 -14.85 -8.66
CA HIS A 119 -5.73 -16.10 -9.35
C HIS A 119 -4.24 -16.28 -9.74
N ARG A 120 -3.42 -15.24 -9.59
CA ARG A 120 -1.97 -15.24 -9.88
C ARG A 120 -1.11 -15.35 -8.62
N LEU A 121 -1.68 -15.07 -7.46
CA LEU A 121 -0.96 -15.16 -6.18
C LEU A 121 -0.77 -16.63 -5.79
N ALA A 122 0.44 -16.97 -5.33
CA ALA A 122 0.63 -18.22 -4.61
C ALA A 122 -0.25 -18.23 -3.35
N PRO A 123 -0.70 -19.40 -2.85
CA PRO A 123 -1.64 -19.45 -1.71
C PRO A 123 -1.16 -18.68 -0.47
N ALA A 124 0.13 -18.78 -0.12
CA ALA A 124 0.71 -18.05 1.00
C ALA A 124 0.66 -16.52 0.80
N ASP A 125 0.93 -16.07 -0.42
CA ASP A 125 0.90 -14.66 -0.79
C ASP A 125 -0.54 -14.13 -0.84
N TYR A 126 -1.50 -14.91 -1.34
CA TYR A 126 -2.92 -14.59 -1.30
C TYR A 126 -3.38 -14.27 0.12
N PHE A 127 -3.13 -15.19 1.06
CA PHE A 127 -3.52 -14.99 2.46
C PHE A 127 -2.75 -13.85 3.13
N ARG A 128 -1.49 -13.64 2.75
CA ARG A 128 -0.71 -12.48 3.23
C ARG A 128 -1.38 -11.16 2.83
N VAL A 129 -1.70 -11.00 1.55
CA VAL A 129 -2.36 -9.78 1.04
C VAL A 129 -3.75 -9.61 1.66
N LEU A 130 -4.54 -10.69 1.74
CA LEU A 130 -5.87 -10.66 2.35
C LEU A 130 -5.82 -10.22 3.82
N ALA A 131 -4.95 -10.84 4.63
CA ALA A 131 -4.79 -10.50 6.04
C ALA A 131 -4.32 -9.05 6.21
N ARG A 132 -3.40 -8.59 5.37
CA ARG A 132 -2.96 -7.18 5.34
C ARG A 132 -4.13 -6.24 5.06
N HIS A 133 -4.95 -6.51 4.05
CA HIS A 133 -6.12 -5.67 3.74
C HIS A 133 -7.15 -5.66 4.87
N GLN A 134 -7.47 -6.82 5.45
CA GLN A 134 -8.39 -6.92 6.59
C GLN A 134 -7.92 -6.09 7.79
N LEU A 135 -6.61 -6.11 8.06
CA LEU A 135 -6.03 -5.32 9.14
C LEU A 135 -6.00 -3.83 8.81
N LEU A 136 -5.56 -3.44 7.62
CA LEU A 136 -5.55 -2.03 7.19
C LEU A 136 -6.95 -1.40 7.15
N ALA A 137 -8.01 -2.21 6.97
CA ALA A 137 -9.39 -1.74 7.04
C ALA A 137 -9.80 -1.17 8.42
N GLN A 138 -9.01 -1.43 9.46
CA GLN A 138 -9.23 -0.87 10.80
C GLN A 138 -8.73 0.58 10.93
N LEU A 139 -7.93 1.07 9.99
CA LEU A 139 -7.37 2.43 10.07
C LEU A 139 -8.44 3.50 9.79
N PRO A 140 -8.42 4.63 10.52
CA PRO A 140 -9.21 5.79 10.15
C PRO A 140 -8.63 6.39 8.87
N LEU A 141 -9.44 6.44 7.82
CA LEU A 141 -9.06 7.02 6.54
C LEU A 141 -9.81 8.33 6.28
N SER A 142 -9.16 9.26 5.59
CA SER A 142 -9.71 10.58 5.25
C SER A 142 -9.61 10.88 3.76
N ASP A 143 -10.33 11.92 3.33
CA ASP A 143 -10.20 12.45 1.97
C ASP A 143 -9.01 13.41 1.86
N THR A 144 -8.62 14.03 2.98
CA THR A 144 -7.38 14.79 3.11
C THR A 144 -6.20 13.86 3.38
N PRO A 145 -5.13 13.90 2.58
CA PRO A 145 -3.94 13.07 2.81
C PRO A 145 -3.24 13.40 4.14
N ALA A 146 -2.94 12.38 4.95
CA ALA A 146 -2.19 12.49 6.20
C ALA A 146 -0.67 12.50 5.97
N GLU A 147 0.09 12.61 7.07
CA GLU A 147 1.54 12.37 7.07
C GLU A 147 1.85 10.95 6.60
N PRO A 148 2.89 10.77 5.75
CA PRO A 148 3.28 9.46 5.24
C PRO A 148 3.65 8.47 6.35
N ALA A 149 3.18 7.23 6.24
CA ALA A 149 3.55 6.14 7.14
C ALA A 149 3.86 4.86 6.35
N GLY A 150 4.96 4.20 6.73
CA GLY A 150 5.35 2.90 6.18
C GLY A 150 4.45 1.76 6.64
N LEU A 151 4.53 0.62 5.95
CA LEU A 151 3.62 -0.51 6.21
C LEU A 151 3.66 -0.97 7.66
N ARG A 152 4.86 -1.09 8.24
CA ARG A 152 5.01 -1.56 9.63
C ARG A 152 4.27 -0.67 10.62
N THR A 153 4.33 0.65 10.43
CA THR A 153 3.63 1.62 11.27
C THR A 153 2.12 1.48 11.11
N LEU A 154 1.63 1.43 9.86
CA LEU A 154 0.21 1.26 9.55
C LEU A 154 -0.35 -0.03 10.17
N LEU A 155 0.33 -1.16 10.02
CA LEU A 155 -0.11 -2.43 10.59
C LEU A 155 -0.08 -2.43 12.13
N SER A 156 0.86 -1.70 12.74
CA SER A 156 0.94 -1.60 14.19
C SER A 156 -0.21 -0.77 14.74
N GLU A 157 -0.49 0.38 14.13
CA GLU A 157 -1.63 1.24 14.48
C GLU A 157 -2.96 0.51 14.30
N ALA A 158 -3.14 -0.17 13.17
CA ALA A 158 -4.34 -0.96 12.89
C ALA A 158 -4.59 -2.07 13.94
N ARG A 159 -3.53 -2.74 14.42
CA ARG A 159 -3.64 -3.74 15.50
C ARG A 159 -4.06 -3.12 16.82
N ILE A 160 -3.52 -1.94 17.16
CA ILE A 160 -3.90 -1.22 18.37
C ILE A 160 -5.40 -0.90 18.30
N ILE A 161 -5.88 -0.33 17.19
CA ILE A 161 -7.30 0.00 17.00
C ILE A 161 -8.17 -1.26 17.11
N GLN A 162 -7.80 -2.34 16.42
CA GLN A 162 -8.51 -3.62 16.51
C GLN A 162 -8.59 -4.13 17.95
N SER A 163 -7.52 -4.02 18.73
CA SER A 163 -7.49 -4.47 20.13
C SER A 163 -8.39 -3.64 21.04
N LEU A 164 -8.49 -2.32 20.79
CA LEU A 164 -9.37 -1.43 21.55
C LEU A 164 -10.85 -1.69 21.23
N GLY A 165 -11.19 -1.90 19.96
CA GLY A 165 -12.55 -2.28 19.55
C GLY A 165 -12.98 -3.66 20.05
N GLY A 166 -12.03 -4.58 20.29
CA GLY A 166 -12.29 -5.85 20.96
C GLY A 166 -12.43 -5.73 22.49
N ALA A 167 -11.73 -4.77 23.12
CA ALA A 167 -11.74 -4.57 24.57
C ALA A 167 -13.06 -3.99 25.10
N GLU A 168 -13.84 -3.26 24.27
CA GLU A 168 -15.20 -2.82 24.63
C GLU A 168 -16.17 -4.00 24.84
N SER A 169 -15.84 -5.20 24.33
CA SER A 169 -16.62 -6.42 24.57
C SER A 169 -16.28 -7.15 25.87
N TRP A 170 -15.21 -6.74 26.58
CA TRP A 170 -14.82 -7.27 27.90
C TRP A 170 -15.09 -6.24 28.99
N ALA A 171 -16.36 -5.91 29.22
CA ALA A 171 -16.79 -5.42 30.52
C ALA A 171 -17.00 -6.65 31.43
N PRO A 172 -16.25 -6.85 32.52
CA PRO A 172 -16.64 -7.84 33.51
C PRO A 172 -17.99 -7.38 34.10
N ALA A 173 -19.02 -8.22 33.97
CA ALA A 173 -20.28 -8.02 34.67
C ALA A 173 -19.95 -7.81 36.16
N SER A 174 -20.17 -6.59 36.65
CA SER A 174 -20.09 -6.28 38.07
C SER A 174 -21.21 -7.04 38.76
N ASN A 175 -20.88 -8.24 39.25
CA ASN A 175 -21.77 -9.04 40.08
C ASN A 175 -21.80 -8.40 41.48
N GLY A 176 -22.57 -7.32 41.63
CA GLY A 176 -22.80 -6.59 42.87
C GLY A 176 -24.08 -7.05 43.56
N ARG A 177 -24.01 -8.24 44.17
CA ARG A 177 -24.60 -8.62 45.47
C ARG A 177 -25.83 -7.80 45.94
N GLN A 178 -27.04 -8.35 45.75
CA GLN A 178 -28.20 -7.95 46.55
C GLN A 178 -28.09 -8.64 47.91
N ASP A 179 -27.70 -7.89 48.93
CA ASP A 179 -27.88 -8.30 50.33
C ASP A 179 -29.38 -8.19 50.67
N THR A 180 -30.01 -9.36 50.87
CA THR A 180 -31.32 -9.50 51.46
C THR A 180 -31.21 -9.23 52.97
N LEU A 181 -31.82 -8.15 53.45
CA LEU A 181 -32.15 -7.99 54.87
C LEU A 181 -33.49 -8.68 55.15
N GLY A 182 -33.42 -9.78 55.91
CA GLY A 182 -34.52 -10.47 56.56
C GLY A 182 -34.01 -11.06 57.87
#